data_AF-V6HZS5-F1
#
_entry.id   AF-V6HZS5-F1
#
_cell.length_a   1.000
_cell.length_b   1.000
_cell.length_c   1.000
_cell.angle_alpha   90.00
_cell.angle_beta   90.00
_cell.angle_gamma   90.00
#
_symmetry.space_group_name_H-M   'P 1'
#
loop_
_entity.id
_entity.type
_entity.pdbx_description
1 polymer ?
#
loop_
_entity_poly.entity_id
_entity_poly.type
_entity_poly.pdbx_seq_one_letter_code
_entity_poly.pdbx_strand_id
1 'polypeptide(L)'
;MQLEIASVTLCDHFNRTGECLEPVEKDHHYKVEIPHIKKPDTWEKFANYLYFHARETPGFLIRFNRKLTPSESRAIQDSYYATMNFSGTVERMEGFEMGEDWIGSFQYLGSIIKDKLKKENRLGSYPYTNMIFPAELEFKFSSSLFEGVEKTKINLSYIVLPPEK
;
A
#
# COMPACT_ATOMS: atom_id res chain seq x y z
N MET A 1 -11.24 30.28 4.44
CA MET A 1 -11.76 29.03 3.85
C MET A 1 -11.23 27.87 4.67
N GLN A 2 -12.10 27.00 5.19
CA GLN A 2 -11.71 25.85 5.99
C GLN A 2 -10.96 24.83 5.13
N LEU A 3 -9.96 24.16 5.71
CA LEU A 3 -9.25 23.06 5.03
C LEU A 3 -10.14 21.83 5.05
N GLU A 4 -10.39 21.24 3.88
CA GLU A 4 -11.22 20.05 3.72
C GLU A 4 -10.57 19.09 2.73
N ILE A 5 -10.77 17.79 2.95
CA ILE A 5 -10.39 16.76 1.97
C ILE A 5 -11.33 16.86 0.78
N ALA A 6 -10.77 17.17 -0.39
CA ALA A 6 -11.50 17.22 -1.65
C ALA A 6 -11.62 15.84 -2.30
N SER A 7 -10.57 15.01 -2.21
CA SER A 7 -10.62 13.63 -2.71
C SER A 7 -9.60 12.72 -2.03
N VAL A 8 -9.90 11.42 -2.11
CA VAL A 8 -8.99 10.33 -1.77
C VAL A 8 -8.94 9.40 -2.97
N THR A 9 -7.73 9.15 -3.49
CA THR A 9 -7.52 8.32 -4.68
C THR A 9 -6.56 7.19 -4.34
N LEU A 10 -6.93 5.95 -4.61
CA LEU A 10 -6.01 4.80 -4.49
C LEU A 10 -4.91 4.91 -5.54
N CYS A 11 -3.66 4.77 -5.10
CA CYS A 11 -2.50 5.02 -5.94
C CYS A 11 -1.31 4.25 -5.40
N ASP A 12 -0.74 3.37 -6.23
CA ASP A 12 0.37 2.52 -5.80
C ASP A 12 1.71 3.22 -5.98
N HIS A 13 1.79 4.14 -6.94
CA HIS A 13 2.98 4.95 -7.18
C HIS A 13 2.59 6.39 -7.49
N PHE A 14 3.08 7.31 -6.65
CA PHE A 14 2.96 8.75 -6.85
C PHE A 14 4.34 9.41 -6.81
N ASN A 15 4.47 10.54 -7.49
CA ASN A 15 5.71 11.30 -7.54
C ASN A 15 5.71 12.45 -6.51
N ARG A 16 6.84 13.16 -6.44
CA ARG A 16 7.04 14.31 -5.54
C ARG A 16 6.15 15.51 -5.82
N THR A 17 5.44 15.55 -6.95
CA THR A 17 4.45 16.60 -7.26
C THR A 17 3.02 16.17 -6.90
N GLY A 18 2.85 14.97 -6.34
CA GLY A 18 1.57 14.40 -5.93
C GLY A 18 0.78 13.80 -7.08
N GLU A 19 1.41 13.62 -8.24
CA GLU A 19 0.77 13.00 -9.39
C GLU A 19 0.78 11.48 -9.21
N CYS A 20 -0.38 10.86 -9.38
CA CYS A 20 -0.49 9.42 -9.37
C CYS A 20 -0.03 8.86 -10.72
N LEU A 21 1.08 8.12 -10.70
CA LEU A 21 1.64 7.47 -11.88
C LEU A 21 1.01 6.09 -12.12
N GLU A 22 0.57 5.42 -11.05
CA GLU A 22 -0.09 4.12 -11.10
C GLU A 22 -1.42 4.18 -10.33
N PRO A 23 -2.49 4.72 -10.96
CA PRO A 23 -3.81 4.78 -10.34
C PRO A 23 -4.41 3.37 -10.25
N VAL A 24 -5.08 3.12 -9.13
CA VAL A 24 -5.64 1.81 -8.83
C VAL A 24 -7.14 1.91 -8.62
N GLU A 25 -7.89 1.03 -9.28
CA GLU A 25 -9.33 0.90 -9.08
C GLU A 25 -9.64 0.10 -7.81
N LYS A 26 -10.87 0.20 -7.30
CA LYS A 26 -11.33 -0.69 -6.24
C LYS A 26 -11.32 -2.14 -6.73
N ASP A 27 -11.13 -3.07 -5.81
CA ASP A 27 -11.08 -4.51 -6.11
C ASP A 27 -9.92 -4.91 -7.05
N HIS A 28 -8.79 -4.19 -6.96
CA HIS A 28 -7.64 -4.38 -7.83
C HIS A 28 -7.03 -5.79 -7.77
N HIS A 29 -6.56 -6.28 -8.92
CA HIS A 29 -5.91 -7.58 -9.04
C HIS A 29 -4.45 -7.43 -9.48
N TYR A 30 -3.55 -7.59 -8.51
CA TYR A 30 -2.11 -7.67 -8.73
C TYR A 30 -1.72 -8.95 -9.49
N LYS A 31 -1.05 -8.78 -10.63
CA LYS A 31 -0.54 -9.88 -11.46
C LYS A 31 0.97 -9.80 -11.54
N VAL A 32 1.64 -10.63 -10.75
CA VAL A 32 3.09 -10.59 -10.59
C VAL A 32 3.76 -11.63 -11.48
N GLU A 33 4.65 -11.18 -12.36
CA GLU A 33 5.51 -12.08 -13.12
C GLU A 33 6.81 -12.34 -12.37
N ILE A 34 7.16 -13.63 -12.21
CA ILE A 34 8.35 -14.06 -11.49
C ILE A 34 9.29 -14.81 -12.44
N PRO A 35 10.54 -14.34 -12.65
CA PRO A 35 11.54 -15.09 -13.39
C PRO A 35 11.74 -16.50 -12.83
N HIS A 36 11.96 -17.49 -13.69
CA HIS A 36 12.16 -18.90 -13.28
C HIS A 36 13.18 -19.05 -12.14
N ILE A 37 14.30 -18.34 -12.23
CA ILE A 37 15.41 -18.35 -11.25
C ILE A 37 15.01 -17.82 -9.86
N LYS A 38 13.91 -17.07 -9.76
CA LYS A 38 13.39 -16.49 -8.51
C LYS A 38 12.08 -17.13 -8.06
N LYS A 39 11.73 -18.31 -8.61
CA LYS A 39 10.53 -19.05 -8.24
C LYS A 39 10.45 -19.22 -6.72
N PRO A 40 9.40 -18.72 -6.06
CA PRO A 40 9.26 -18.88 -4.63
C PRO A 40 8.76 -20.30 -4.31
N ASP A 41 9.40 -20.93 -3.32
CA ASP A 41 8.96 -22.19 -2.70
C ASP A 41 8.36 -21.95 -1.31
N THR A 42 8.51 -20.74 -0.76
CA THR A 42 7.94 -20.34 0.52
C THR A 42 7.30 -18.94 0.45
N TRP A 43 6.37 -18.68 1.35
CA TRP A 43 5.82 -17.34 1.54
C TRP A 43 6.88 -16.29 1.88
N GLU A 44 7.91 -16.65 2.64
CA GLU A 44 9.01 -15.72 2.92
C GLU A 44 9.72 -15.28 1.63
N LYS A 45 10.09 -16.21 0.74
CA LYS A 45 10.73 -15.85 -0.53
C LYS A 45 9.78 -15.05 -1.42
N PHE A 46 8.49 -15.41 -1.44
CA PHE A 46 7.50 -14.68 -2.22
C PHE A 46 7.30 -13.24 -1.71
N ALA A 47 7.12 -13.06 -0.41
CA ALA A 47 6.97 -11.74 0.20
C ALA A 47 8.22 -10.86 -0.02
N ASN A 48 9.42 -11.43 0.11
CA ASN A 48 10.66 -10.72 -0.22
C ASN A 48 10.72 -10.36 -1.71
N TYR A 49 10.27 -11.22 -2.62
CA TYR A 49 10.19 -10.91 -4.05
C TYR A 49 9.25 -9.72 -4.31
N LEU A 50 8.07 -9.73 -3.69
CA LEU A 50 7.12 -8.62 -3.79
C LEU A 50 7.75 -7.31 -3.32
N TYR A 51 8.46 -7.34 -2.19
CA TYR A 51 9.11 -6.17 -1.61
C TYR A 51 10.26 -5.62 -2.47
N PHE A 52 11.18 -6.47 -2.92
CA PHE A 52 12.41 -6.02 -3.60
C PHE A 52 12.28 -5.88 -5.12
N HIS A 53 11.36 -6.61 -5.76
CA HIS A 53 11.32 -6.76 -7.22
C HIS A 53 10.01 -6.29 -7.85
N ALA A 54 8.86 -6.78 -7.37
CA ALA A 54 7.57 -6.35 -7.92
C ALA A 54 7.23 -4.92 -7.50
N ARG A 55 7.55 -4.57 -6.25
CA ARG A 55 7.29 -3.26 -5.63
C ARG A 55 5.81 -2.88 -5.63
N GLU A 56 4.94 -3.86 -5.41
CA GLU A 56 3.50 -3.60 -5.20
C GLU A 56 3.32 -2.81 -3.90
N THR A 57 2.89 -1.54 -4.02
CA THR A 57 2.83 -0.58 -2.92
C THR A 57 1.43 0.02 -2.74
N PRO A 58 0.41 -0.77 -2.33
CA PRO A 58 -0.92 -0.27 -2.04
C PRO A 58 -0.88 1.04 -1.24
N GLY A 59 -1.50 2.06 -1.79
CA GLY A 59 -1.43 3.41 -1.22
C GLY A 59 -2.60 4.29 -1.61
N PHE A 60 -2.53 5.53 -1.17
CA PHE A 60 -3.50 6.55 -1.51
C PHE A 60 -2.87 7.94 -1.57
N LEU A 61 -3.55 8.83 -2.29
CA LEU A 61 -3.35 10.27 -2.29
C LEU A 61 -4.58 10.97 -1.75
N ILE A 62 -4.38 11.86 -0.79
CA ILE A 62 -5.36 12.82 -0.30
C ILE A 62 -5.10 14.13 -1.02
N ARG A 63 -6.16 14.74 -1.58
CA ARG A 63 -6.12 16.11 -2.12
C ARG A 63 -7.01 17.01 -1.29
N PHE A 64 -6.54 18.21 -1.00
CA PHE A 64 -7.29 19.22 -0.27
C PHE A 64 -7.98 20.21 -1.21
N ASN A 65 -9.03 20.87 -0.71
CA ASN A 65 -9.77 21.89 -1.44
C ASN A 65 -8.97 23.18 -1.75
N ARG A 66 -7.78 23.33 -1.14
CA ARG A 66 -6.83 24.42 -1.38
C ARG A 66 -5.43 24.03 -0.91
N LYS A 67 -4.46 24.87 -1.25
CA LYS A 67 -3.12 24.82 -0.65
C LYS A 67 -3.17 24.98 0.88
N LEU A 68 -2.33 24.21 1.54
CA LEU A 68 -2.04 24.26 2.95
C LEU A 68 -1.33 25.58 3.28
N THR A 69 -1.72 26.18 4.39
CA THR A 69 -0.95 27.27 5.00
C THR A 69 0.28 26.71 5.71
N PRO A 70 1.34 27.50 5.93
CA PRO A 70 2.55 27.02 6.62
C PRO A 70 2.27 26.42 8.02
N SER A 71 1.29 26.95 8.74
CA SER A 71 0.86 26.42 10.04
C SER A 71 0.16 25.06 9.91
N GLU A 72 -0.69 24.88 8.90
CA GLU A 72 -1.37 23.60 8.65
C GLU A 72 -0.38 22.53 8.21
N SER A 73 0.56 22.87 7.31
CA SER A 73 1.63 21.95 6.89
C SER A 73 2.45 21.46 8.08
N ARG A 74 2.82 22.35 9.01
CA ARG A 74 3.54 21.96 10.23
C ARG A 74 2.67 21.09 11.14
N ALA A 75 1.42 21.48 11.39
CA ALA A 75 0.51 20.70 12.22
C ALA A 75 0.29 19.28 11.68
N ILE A 76 0.19 19.13 10.36
CA ILE A 76 0.10 17.82 9.68
C ILE A 76 1.40 17.05 9.85
N GLN A 77 2.56 17.63 9.57
CA GLN A 77 3.85 16.95 9.75
C GLN A 77 4.05 16.41 11.18
N ASP A 78 3.60 17.16 12.19
CA ASP A 78 3.75 16.80 13.59
C ASP A 78 2.76 15.74 14.07
N SER A 79 1.62 15.58 13.40
CA SER A 79 0.51 14.74 13.87
C SER A 79 0.03 13.67 12.89
N TYR A 80 0.53 13.66 11.66
CA TYR A 80 0.06 12.74 10.63
C TYR A 80 0.45 11.30 10.94
N TYR A 81 -0.55 10.44 10.81
CA TYR A 81 -0.43 9.02 11.03
C TYR A 81 -1.35 8.27 10.08
N ALA A 82 -0.83 7.22 9.44
CA ALA A 82 -1.59 6.36 8.56
C ALA A 82 -1.29 4.88 8.84
N THR A 83 -2.33 4.05 8.77
CA THR A 83 -2.25 2.59 8.92
C THR A 83 -2.95 1.89 7.77
N MET A 84 -2.50 0.67 7.52
CA MET A 84 -3.12 -0.26 6.61
C MET A 84 -3.50 -1.52 7.37
N ASN A 85 -4.77 -1.90 7.31
CA ASN A 85 -5.28 -3.17 7.80
C ASN A 85 -5.45 -4.12 6.62
N PHE A 86 -4.63 -5.17 6.59
CA PHE A 86 -4.65 -6.24 5.61
C PHE A 86 -5.16 -7.53 6.26
N SER A 87 -6.43 -7.88 6.00
CA SER A 87 -7.06 -9.09 6.51
C SER A 87 -6.77 -9.36 8.00
N GLY A 88 -6.98 -8.33 8.84
CA GLY A 88 -6.83 -8.38 10.30
C GLY A 88 -5.41 -8.07 10.81
N THR A 89 -4.44 -7.90 9.93
CA THR A 89 -3.10 -7.43 10.30
C THR A 89 -3.00 -5.94 10.06
N VAL A 90 -2.83 -5.16 11.13
CA VAL A 90 -2.69 -3.70 11.06
C VAL A 90 -1.22 -3.33 11.19
N GLU A 91 -0.72 -2.53 10.25
CA GLU A 91 0.62 -1.96 10.30
C GLU A 91 0.58 -0.45 10.01
N ARG A 92 1.56 0.29 10.54
CA ARG A 92 1.78 1.69 10.14
C ARG A 92 2.29 1.71 8.71
N MET A 93 1.76 2.61 7.88
CA MET A 93 2.22 2.76 6.51
C MET A 93 3.67 3.27 6.47
N GLU A 94 4.48 2.64 5.64
CA GLU A 94 5.91 2.96 5.49
C GLU A 94 6.15 4.28 4.76
N GLY A 95 5.34 4.60 3.76
CA GLY A 95 5.47 5.80 2.94
C GLY A 95 4.68 7.00 3.47
N PHE A 96 5.32 8.17 3.48
CA PHE A 96 4.67 9.45 3.68
C PHE A 96 5.36 10.54 2.84
N GLU A 97 4.58 11.20 1.99
CA GLU A 97 4.97 12.44 1.32
C GLU A 97 3.87 13.48 1.44
N MET A 98 4.24 14.75 1.39
CA MET A 98 3.31 15.87 1.48
C MET A 98 3.78 17.00 0.57
N GLY A 99 2.85 17.57 -0.18
CA GLY A 99 3.06 18.77 -0.98
C GLY A 99 2.19 19.93 -0.53
N GLU A 100 1.94 20.87 -1.45
CA GLU A 100 1.23 22.10 -1.13
C GLU A 100 -0.25 21.87 -0.85
N ASP A 101 -0.90 20.89 -1.48
CA ASP A 101 -2.33 20.63 -1.41
C ASP A 101 -2.66 19.13 -1.36
N TRP A 102 -1.67 18.30 -1.03
CA TRP A 102 -1.80 16.85 -1.07
C TRP A 102 -0.92 16.13 -0.05
N ILE A 103 -1.33 14.92 0.31
CA ILE A 103 -0.58 13.95 1.12
C ILE A 103 -0.65 12.59 0.45
N GLY A 104 0.45 11.86 0.42
CA GLY A 104 0.51 10.49 -0.07
C GLY A 104 1.03 9.54 0.99
N SER A 105 0.44 8.35 1.06
CA SER A 105 0.95 7.25 1.88
C SER A 105 0.86 5.93 1.13
N PHE A 106 1.84 5.06 1.32
CA PHE A 106 1.85 3.72 0.74
C PHE A 106 2.42 2.70 1.73
N GLN A 107 2.13 1.42 1.49
CA GLN A 107 2.74 0.30 2.20
C GLN A 107 3.22 -0.76 1.21
N TYR A 108 4.41 -1.33 1.43
CA TYR A 108 4.84 -2.47 0.63
C TYR A 108 3.98 -3.69 0.93
N LEU A 109 3.29 -4.22 -0.09
CA LEU A 109 2.41 -5.38 0.08
C LEU A 109 3.18 -6.62 0.59
N GLY A 110 4.42 -6.80 0.13
CA GLY A 110 5.30 -7.87 0.61
C GLY A 110 5.59 -7.77 2.12
N SER A 111 5.75 -6.57 2.65
CA SER A 111 6.03 -6.29 4.07
C SER A 111 4.89 -6.79 4.96
N ILE A 112 3.66 -6.33 4.68
CA ILE A 112 2.50 -6.69 5.50
C ILE A 112 2.09 -8.17 5.36
N ILE A 113 2.26 -8.77 4.18
CA ILE A 113 2.01 -10.22 3.98
C ILE A 113 2.98 -11.03 4.84
N LYS A 114 4.26 -10.63 4.86
CA LYS A 114 5.29 -11.29 5.66
C LYS A 114 4.94 -11.24 7.14
N ASP A 115 4.53 -10.07 7.65
CA ASP A 115 4.18 -9.90 9.05
C ASP A 115 2.93 -10.71 9.46
N LYS A 116 1.88 -10.71 8.62
CA LYS A 116 0.70 -11.55 8.82
C LYS A 116 1.10 -13.03 8.95
N LEU A 117 1.85 -13.54 7.99
CA LEU A 117 2.21 -14.96 7.95
C LEU A 117 3.25 -15.35 9.01
N LYS A 118 4.07 -14.41 9.46
CA LYS A 118 4.94 -14.60 10.62
C LYS A 118 4.11 -14.80 11.88
N LYS A 119 3.10 -13.94 12.11
CA LYS A 119 2.17 -14.06 13.24
C LYS A 119 1.37 -15.38 13.20
N GLU A 120 1.10 -15.91 12.01
CA GLU A 120 0.42 -17.19 11.80
C GLU A 120 1.37 -18.42 11.78
N ASN A 121 2.68 -18.24 11.91
CA ASN A 121 3.70 -19.30 11.78
C ASN A 121 3.64 -20.06 10.44
N ARG A 122 3.40 -19.34 9.33
CA ARG A 122 3.19 -19.90 7.98
C ARG A 122 4.22 -19.46 6.94
N LEU A 123 5.24 -18.70 7.32
CA LEU A 123 6.28 -18.20 6.39
C LEU A 123 7.00 -19.29 5.59
N GLY A 124 7.21 -20.47 6.18
CA GLY A 124 7.87 -21.60 5.52
C GLY A 124 6.95 -22.41 4.60
N SER A 125 5.65 -22.13 4.56
CA SER A 125 4.70 -22.86 3.71
C SER A 125 4.73 -22.36 2.27
N TYR A 126 4.34 -23.21 1.33
CA TYR A 126 4.26 -22.86 -0.08
C TYR A 126 3.26 -21.71 -0.32
N PRO A 127 3.57 -20.72 -1.19
CA PRO A 127 2.78 -19.51 -1.33
C PRO A 127 1.50 -19.68 -2.17
N TYR A 128 0.57 -20.50 -1.70
CA TYR A 128 -0.76 -20.60 -2.32
C TYR A 128 -1.57 -19.32 -2.10
N THR A 129 -1.65 -18.44 -3.11
CA THR A 129 -2.23 -17.10 -2.97
C THR A 129 -3.69 -17.11 -2.54
N ASN A 130 -4.47 -18.12 -2.93
CA ASN A 130 -5.86 -18.33 -2.52
C ASN A 130 -6.05 -18.56 -1.00
N MET A 131 -4.97 -18.77 -0.24
CA MET A 131 -5.05 -18.85 1.23
C MET A 131 -5.13 -17.47 1.91
N ILE A 132 -4.83 -16.40 1.18
CA ILE A 132 -4.84 -15.01 1.69
C ILE A 132 -5.81 -14.15 0.88
N PHE A 133 -5.88 -14.39 -0.43
CA PHE A 133 -6.61 -13.56 -1.37
C PHE A 133 -7.92 -14.22 -1.84
N PRO A 134 -8.97 -13.44 -2.14
CA PRO A 134 -9.03 -11.97 -2.02
C PRO A 134 -8.94 -11.50 -0.57
N ALA A 135 -8.31 -10.34 -0.36
CA ALA A 135 -8.03 -9.77 0.95
C ALA A 135 -8.72 -8.41 1.09
N GLU A 136 -9.35 -8.18 2.24
CA GLU A 136 -9.88 -6.86 2.60
C GLU A 136 -8.72 -5.94 2.98
N LEU A 137 -8.77 -4.71 2.46
CA LEU A 137 -7.80 -3.67 2.71
C LEU A 137 -8.52 -2.42 3.23
N GLU A 138 -8.13 -1.96 4.41
CA GLU A 138 -8.62 -0.71 4.99
C GLU A 138 -7.43 0.20 5.29
N PHE A 139 -7.42 1.37 4.66
CA PHE A 139 -6.53 2.46 4.97
C PHE A 139 -7.21 3.38 5.98
N LYS A 140 -6.50 3.73 7.06
CA LYS A 140 -6.91 4.77 7.99
C LYS A 140 -5.85 5.83 8.02
N PHE A 141 -6.25 7.09 7.98
CA PHE A 141 -5.35 8.23 8.08
C PHE A 141 -5.93 9.29 8.97
N SER A 142 -5.06 9.95 9.73
CA SER A 142 -5.45 10.97 10.69
C SER A 142 -4.33 11.99 10.89
N SER A 143 -4.72 13.23 11.13
CA SER A 143 -3.90 14.29 11.69
C SER A 143 -4.73 15.08 12.70
N SER A 144 -4.13 16.08 13.34
CA SER A 144 -4.87 17.05 14.17
C SER A 144 -5.94 17.85 13.40
N LEU A 145 -5.93 17.85 12.05
CA LEU A 145 -6.81 18.66 11.22
C LEU A 145 -7.86 17.86 10.43
N PHE A 146 -7.64 16.56 10.23
CA PHE A 146 -8.54 15.72 9.44
C PHE A 146 -8.35 14.25 9.80
N GLU A 147 -9.36 13.45 9.50
CA GLU A 147 -9.29 12.00 9.55
C GLU A 147 -10.09 11.41 8.41
N GLY A 148 -9.81 10.16 8.07
CA GLY A 148 -10.57 9.44 7.06
C GLY A 148 -10.18 7.98 6.96
N VAL A 149 -11.00 7.26 6.21
CA VAL A 149 -10.88 5.82 5.99
C VAL A 149 -11.19 5.54 4.54
N GLU A 150 -10.36 4.73 3.88
CA GLU A 150 -10.63 4.21 2.54
C GLU A 150 -10.60 2.68 2.58
N LYS A 151 -11.58 2.03 1.95
CA LYS A 151 -11.73 0.58 1.95
C LYS A 151 -11.77 0.05 0.53
N THR A 152 -11.05 -1.05 0.32
CA THR A 152 -11.04 -1.78 -0.94
C THR A 152 -10.80 -3.26 -0.67
N LYS A 153 -10.88 -4.07 -1.72
CA LYS A 153 -10.35 -5.42 -1.72
C LYS A 153 -9.21 -5.48 -2.70
N ILE A 154 -8.30 -6.40 -2.46
CA ILE A 154 -7.24 -6.71 -3.41
C ILE A 154 -7.19 -8.21 -3.65
N ASN A 155 -6.85 -8.58 -4.87
CA ASN A 155 -6.52 -9.94 -5.23
C ASN A 155 -5.07 -9.98 -5.71
N LEU A 156 -4.42 -11.14 -5.59
CA LEU A 156 -3.06 -11.31 -6.06
C LEU A 156 -2.88 -12.70 -6.65
N SER A 157 -2.28 -12.72 -7.83
CA SER A 157 -1.80 -13.94 -8.47
C SER A 157 -0.39 -13.72 -9.00
N TYR A 158 0.39 -14.78 -9.06
CA TYR A 158 1.68 -14.75 -9.75
C TYR A 158 1.79 -15.85 -10.78
N ILE A 159 2.60 -15.61 -11.80
CA ILE A 159 3.04 -16.62 -12.76
C ILE A 159 4.55 -16.72 -12.72
N VAL A 160 5.06 -17.95 -12.87
CA VAL A 160 6.50 -18.18 -13.02
C VAL A 160 6.80 -18.24 -14.51
N LEU A 161 7.62 -17.32 -14.99
CA LEU A 161 8.05 -17.26 -16.38
C LEU A 161 8.89 -18.49 -16.72
N PRO A 162 8.90 -18.94 -17.99
CA PRO A 162 9.75 -20.03 -18.43
C PRO A 162 11.24 -19.68 -18.24
N PRO A 163 12.13 -20.69 -18.14
CA PRO A 163 13.57 -20.43 -18.11
C PRO A 163 14.02 -19.71 -19.38
N GLU A 164 14.92 -18.73 -19.23
CA GLU A 164 15.61 -18.10 -20.36
C GLU A 164 16.44 -19.17 -21.08
N LYS A 165 16.41 -19.14 -22.42
CA LYS A 165 17.10 -20.12 -23.28
C LYS A 165 18.60 -19.88 -23.35
#